data_AF-K3X2Q5-F1
#
_entry.id   AF-K3X2Q5-F1
#
_cell.length_a   1.000
_cell.length_b   1.000
_cell.length_c   1.000
_cell.angle_alpha   90.00
_cell.angle_beta   90.00
_cell.angle_gamma   90.00
#
_symmetry.space_group_name_H-M   'P 1'
#
loop_
_entity.id
_entity.type
_entity.pdbx_description
1 polymer ?
#
loop_
_entity_poly.entity_id
_entity_poly.type
_entity_poly.pdbx_seq_one_letter_code
_entity_poly.pdbx_strand_id
1 'polypeptide(L)' 'MGKSCRDMAEALRDCMVTEECMSDGTRTLKQCLKMKEYAHECRGYRQAYFECKRGQLDMRTRIRGPKGGLTKPEPTSNE' A
#
# COMPACT_ATOMS: atom_id res chain seq x y z
N MET A 1 6.50 -16.15 0.77
CA MET A 1 6.31 -14.78 1.31
C MET A 1 4.97 -14.73 2.02
N GLY A 2 4.96 -14.37 3.31
CA GLY A 2 3.75 -14.41 4.15
C GLY A 2 2.65 -13.49 3.65
N LYS A 3 1.41 -13.98 3.61
CA LYS A 3 0.21 -13.32 3.06
C LYS A 3 -0.22 -12.05 3.84
N SER A 4 0.46 -11.70 4.94
CA SER A 4 -0.04 -10.75 5.93
C SER A 4 -0.03 -9.27 5.52
N CYS A 5 0.55 -8.91 4.37
CA CYS A 5 0.48 -7.54 3.84
C CYS A 5 -0.08 -7.47 2.41
N ARG A 6 -0.78 -8.52 1.94
CA ARG A 6 -1.25 -8.55 0.56
C ARG A 6 -2.25 -7.43 0.28
N ASP A 7 -3.20 -7.22 1.18
CA ASP A 7 -4.25 -6.22 1.01
C ASP A 7 -3.68 -4.79 1.00
N MET A 8 -2.69 -4.49 1.86
CA MET A 8 -2.00 -3.20 1.85
C MET A 8 -1.16 -2.99 0.58
N ALA A 9 -0.56 -4.06 0.06
CA ALA A 9 0.19 -4.01 -1.19
C ALA A 9 -0.71 -3.79 -2.40
N GLU A 10 -1.88 -4.45 -2.43
CA GLU A 10 -2.91 -4.24 -3.45
C GLU A 10 -3.44 -2.81 -3.39
N ALA A 11 -3.83 -2.30 -2.22
CA ALA A 11 -4.33 -0.93 -2.08
C ALA A 11 -3.29 0.13 -2.50
N LEU A 12 -2.01 -0.08 -2.17
CA LEU A 12 -0.93 0.79 -2.62
C LEU A 12 -0.72 0.72 -4.14
N ARG A 13 -0.85 -0.46 -4.73
CA ARG A 13 -0.76 -0.63 -6.19
C ARG A 13 -1.92 0.07 -6.89
N ASP A 14 -3.14 -0.09 -6.39
CA ASP A 14 -4.33 0.52 -6.97
C ASP A 14 -4.19 2.06 -6.97
N CYS A 15 -3.74 2.66 -5.85
CA CYS A 15 -3.42 4.09 -5.80
C CYS A 15 -2.36 4.53 -6.82
N MET A 16 -1.33 3.71 -7.07
CA MET A 16 -0.27 4.05 -8.04
C MET A 16 -0.72 3.89 -9.50
N VAL A 17 -1.78 3.12 -9.73
CA VAL A 17 -2.43 3.01 -11.05
C VAL A 17 -3.35 4.22 -11.27
N THR A 18 -4.06 4.69 -10.24
CA THR A 18 -4.91 5.89 -10.35
C THR A 18 -4.11 7.16 -10.59
N GLU A 19 -2.95 7.31 -9.96
CA GLU A 19 -2.03 8.45 -10.17
C GLU A 19 -1.16 8.30 -11.42
N GLU A 20 -1.57 7.47 -12.38
CA GLU A 20 -0.91 7.24 -13.67
C GLU A 20 0.52 6.68 -13.63
N CYS A 21 1.18 6.53 -12.47
CA CYS A 21 2.57 6.07 -12.41
C CYS A 21 2.75 4.65 -12.98
N MET A 22 1.78 3.77 -12.72
CA MET A 22 1.79 2.38 -13.21
C MET A 22 0.80 2.14 -14.36
N SER A 23 0.11 3.18 -14.84
CA SER A 23 -0.94 3.06 -15.85
C SER A 23 -0.44 2.43 -17.17
N ASP A 24 0.72 2.88 -17.64
CA ASP A 24 1.34 2.40 -18.88
C ASP A 24 1.96 1.01 -18.77
N GLY A 25 2.01 0.42 -17.57
CA GLY A 25 2.68 -0.87 -17.30
C GLY A 25 4.21 -0.86 -17.49
N THR A 26 4.80 0.28 -17.88
CA THR A 26 6.24 0.45 -18.10
C THR A 26 7.03 0.50 -16.79
N ARG A 27 6.40 1.04 -15.73
CA ARG A 27 7.02 1.25 -14.43
C ARG A 27 6.52 0.22 -13.42
N THR A 28 7.45 -0.34 -12.67
CA THR A 28 7.14 -1.20 -11.53
C THR A 28 6.77 -0.37 -10.31
N LEU A 29 6.01 -0.94 -9.38
CA LEU A 29 5.65 -0.29 -8.10
C LEU A 29 6.89 0.24 -7.35
N LYS A 30 8.02 -0.46 -7.42
CA LYS A 30 9.29 -0.02 -6.83
C LYS A 30 9.84 1.25 -7.47
N GLN A 31 9.69 1.43 -8.77
CA GLN A 31 10.11 2.65 -9.47
C GLN A 31 9.19 3.81 -9.08
N CYS A 32 7.88 3.58 -9.06
CA CYS A 32 6.89 4.58 -8.63
C CYS A 32 7.11 5.08 -7.19
N LEU A 33 7.46 4.17 -6.27
CA LEU A 33 7.75 4.54 -4.88
C LEU A 33 8.98 5.46 -4.71
N LYS A 34 9.92 5.45 -5.67
CA LYS A 34 11.11 6.32 -5.65
C LYS A 34 10.81 7.74 -6.14
N MET A 35 9.73 7.92 -6.88
CA MET A 35 9.33 9.21 -7.43
C MET A 35 8.73 10.06 -6.30
N LYS A 36 9.16 11.34 -6.22
CA LYS A 36 8.66 12.29 -5.22
C LYS A 36 7.27 12.82 -5.54
N GLU A 37 6.91 12.84 -6.82
CA GLU A 37 5.61 13.31 -7.32
C GLU A 37 4.46 12.54 -6.64
N TYR A 38 4.50 11.22 -6.67
CA TYR A 38 3.45 10.36 -6.07
C TYR A 38 3.59 10.18 -4.54
N ALA A 39 4.51 10.90 -3.88
CA ALA A 39 4.77 10.73 -2.45
C ALA A 39 3.67 11.29 -1.57
N HIS A 40 2.97 12.31 -2.05
CA HIS A 40 1.89 12.97 -1.33
C HIS A 40 0.54 12.26 -1.55
N GLU A 41 0.20 11.92 -2.79
CA GLU A 41 -1.09 11.30 -3.14
C GLU A 41 -1.30 9.94 -2.47
N CYS A 42 -0.31 9.04 -2.58
CA CYS A 42 -0.41 7.70 -1.98
C CYS A 42 0.21 7.59 -0.59
N ARG A 43 0.38 8.71 0.14
CA ARG A 43 1.10 8.73 1.44
C ARG A 43 0.51 7.76 2.47
N GLY A 44 -0.82 7.72 2.58
CA GLY A 44 -1.53 6.84 3.51
C GLY A 44 -1.30 5.36 3.22
N TYR A 45 -1.46 4.95 1.96
CA TYR A 45 -1.21 3.57 1.53
C TYR A 45 0.28 3.17 1.67
N ARG A 46 1.21 4.09 1.39
CA ARG A 46 2.65 3.87 1.60
C ARG A 46 2.95 3.60 3.06
N GLN A 47 2.37 4.41 3.95
CA GLN A 47 2.56 4.26 5.38
C GLN A 47 1.97 2.94 5.90
N ALA A 48 0.75 2.58 5.49
CA ALA A 48 0.12 1.31 5.86
C ALA A 48 0.94 0.09 5.40
N TYR A 49 1.42 0.10 4.16
CA TYR A 49 2.27 -0.98 3.64
C TYR A 49 3.63 -1.05 4.38
N PHE A 50 4.23 0.11 4.68
CA PHE A 50 5.47 0.18 5.44
C PHE A 50 5.29 -0.35 6.87
N GLU A 51 4.23 0.07 7.56
CA GLU A 51 3.93 -0.38 8.92
C GLU A 51 3.64 -1.89 8.97
N CYS A 52 2.92 -2.42 7.96
CA CYS A 52 2.70 -3.85 7.85
C CYS A 52 4.01 -4.63 7.66
N LYS A 53 4.88 -4.19 6.74
CA LYS A 53 6.20 -4.80 6.51
C LYS A 53 7.11 -4.70 7.72
N ARG A 54 7.08 -3.56 8.43
CA ARG A 54 7.81 -3.36 9.68
C ARG A 54 7.29 -4.30 10.78
N GLY A 55 5.97 -4.47 10.88
CA GLY A 55 5.36 -5.41 11.82
C GLY A 55 5.75 -6.87 11.54
N GLN A 56 5.93 -7.27 10.28
CA GLN A 56 6.44 -8.61 9.98
C GLN A 56 7.85 -8.88 10.55
N LEU A 57 8.67 -7.83 10.73
CA LEU A 57 10.00 -7.92 11.32
C LEU A 57 9.97 -7.79 12.86
N ASP A 58 8.94 -7.14 13.40
CA ASP A 58 8.75 -6.98 14.84
C ASP A 58 8.01 -8.19 15.46
N MET A 59 8.77 -9.01 16.19
CA MET A 59 8.28 -10.21 16.87
C MET A 59 7.09 -9.93 17.83
N ARG A 60 6.99 -8.72 18.42
CA ARG A 60 5.85 -8.36 19.30
C ARG A 60 4.53 -8.27 18.54
N THR A 61 4.56 -7.79 17.30
CA THR A 61 3.35 -7.65 16.48
C THR A 61 2.97 -8.95 15.78
N ARG A 62 3.91 -9.89 15.63
CA ARG A 62 3.66 -11.23 15.08
C ARG A 62 2.70 -12.08 15.93
N ILE A 63 2.70 -11.89 17.25
CA ILE A 63 1.79 -12.61 18.17
C ILE A 63 0.41 -11.93 18.27
N ARG A 64 0.39 -10.59 18.24
CA ARG A 64 -0.84 -9.80 18.45
C ARG A 64 -1.62 -9.49 17.17
N GLY A 65 -1.04 -9.79 16.01
CA GLY A 65 -1.57 -9.37 14.72
C GLY A 65 -1.21 -7.92 14.37
N PRO A 66 -1.26 -7.58 13.07
CA PRO A 66 -0.99 -6.21 12.62
C PRO A 66 -2.04 -5.24 13.18
N LYS A 67 -1.58 -4.13 13.76
CA LYS A 67 -2.43 -3.01 14.16
C LYS A 67 -2.69 -2.14 12.94
N GLY A 68 -3.95 -2.02 12.53
CA GLY A 68 -4.33 -1.16 11.40
C GLY A 68 -4.33 -1.91 10.07
N GLY A 69 -5.35 -2.74 9.86
CA GLY A 69 -5.77 -3.05 8.51
C GLY A 69 -6.44 -1.80 7.94
N LEU A 70 -5.87 -1.20 6.90
CA LEU A 70 -6.58 -0.20 6.12
C LEU A 70 -7.82 -0.91 5.55
N THR A 71 -9.00 -0.63 6.09
CA THR A 71 -10.24 -0.95 5.39
C THR A 71 -10.15 -0.22 4.07
N LYS A 72 -10.18 -0.95 2.94
CA LYS A 72 -10.24 -0.32 1.62
C LYS A 72 -11.31 0.79 1.70
N PRO A 73 -11.03 2.05 1.31
CA PRO A 73 -12.14 2.96 1.07
C PRO A 73 -12.99 2.29 0.00
N GLU A 74 -14.27 2.10 0.31
CA GLU A 74 -15.22 1.60 -0.67
C GLU A 74 -15.18 2.52 -1.89
N PRO A 75 -15.24 1.98 -3.12
CA PRO A 75 -15.43 2.83 -4.27
C PRO A 75 -16.76 3.54 -4.06
N THR A 76 -16.72 4.87 -3.92
CA THR A 76 -17.93 5.69 -3.91
C THR A 76 -18.66 5.46 -5.24
N SER A 77 -19.63 4.53 -5.24
CA SER A 77 -20.70 4.50 -6.22
C SER A 77 -21.55 5.72 -5.93
N ASN A 78 -21.27 6.81 -6.65
CA ASN A 78 -22.21 7.91 -6.78
C ASN A 78 -23.46 7.35 -7.46
N GLU A 79 -24.58 7.41 -6.74
CA GLU A 79 -25.92 7.52 -7.34
C GLU A 79 -26.26 9.01 -7.47
#